data_AF-A0A7S0LNS6-F1
#
_entry.id   AF-A0A7S0LNS6-F1
#
_cell.length_a   1.000
_cell.length_b   1.000
_cell.length_c   1.000
_cell.angle_alpha   90.00
_cell.angle_beta   90.00
_cell.angle_gamma   90.00
#
_symmetry.space_group_name_H-M   'P 1'
#
loop_
_entity.id
_entity.type
_entity.pdbx_description
1 polymer ?
#
loop_
_entity_poly.entity_id
_entity_poly.type
_entity_poly.pdbx_seq_one_letter_code
_entity_poly.pdbx_strand_id
1 'polypeptide(L)'
;NPQLLHALGMLEVRAGNVARARERFLSVIKAHPSFTMAHLSLGRLEEELGRYDTAARHYAAGARAVQPDGRLGAVQLWQSWTRMEQRRRRFNTAHELYKRASGIFPDDTQLLIEWGKLYLELDQTHAARP
;
A
#
# COMPACT_ATOMS: atom_id res chain seq x y z
N ASN A 1 3.67 -10.01 -20.94
CA ASN A 1 2.69 -10.42 -19.92
C ASN A 1 3.10 -9.77 -18.58
N PRO A 2 2.33 -8.80 -18.06
CA PRO A 2 2.69 -8.07 -16.84
C PRO A 2 2.76 -8.95 -15.59
N GLN A 3 1.93 -9.99 -15.50
CA GLN A 3 1.92 -10.92 -14.37
C GLN A 3 3.23 -11.72 -14.30
N LEU A 4 3.74 -12.20 -15.42
CA LEU A 4 5.02 -12.92 -15.47
C LEU A 4 6.20 -12.02 -15.09
N LEU A 5 6.21 -10.78 -15.58
CA LEU A 5 7.29 -9.83 -15.27
C LEU A 5 7.23 -9.36 -13.81
N HIS A 6 6.02 -9.21 -13.25
CA HIS A 6 5.81 -8.97 -11.83
C HIS A 6 6.27 -10.16 -10.97
N ALA A 7 5.91 -11.39 -11.35
CA ALA A 7 6.35 -12.60 -10.67
C ALA A 7 7.88 -12.73 -10.68
N LEU A 8 8.53 -12.41 -11.80
CA LEU A 8 9.99 -12.34 -11.86
C LEU A 8 10.55 -11.29 -10.90
N GLY A 9 9.96 -10.09 -10.84
CA GLY A 9 10.35 -9.07 -9.86
C GLY A 9 10.24 -9.58 -8.42
N MET A 10 9.18 -10.32 -8.09
CA MET A 10 9.02 -10.94 -6.76
C MET A 10 10.08 -12.01 -6.46
N LEU A 11 10.50 -12.80 -7.46
CA LEU A 11 11.60 -13.75 -7.32
C LEU A 11 12.93 -13.04 -7.06
N GLU A 12 13.19 -11.93 -7.76
CA GLU A 12 14.39 -11.11 -7.55
C GLU A 12 14.42 -10.51 -6.15
N VAL A 13 13.28 -10.07 -5.58
CA VAL A 13 13.20 -9.64 -4.17
C VAL A 13 13.63 -10.78 -3.25
N ARG A 14 13.08 -11.99 -3.44
CA ARG A 14 13.42 -13.17 -2.62
C ARG A 14 14.89 -13.58 -2.75
N ALA A 15 15.49 -13.34 -3.92
CA ALA A 15 16.90 -13.59 -4.17
C ALA A 15 17.82 -12.46 -3.62
N GLY A 16 17.28 -11.40 -3.03
CA GLY A 16 18.03 -10.24 -2.55
C GLY A 16 18.49 -9.27 -3.65
N ASN A 17 18.07 -9.50 -4.89
CA ASN A 17 18.42 -8.68 -6.06
C ASN A 17 17.52 -7.44 -6.16
N VAL A 18 17.57 -6.59 -5.14
CA VAL A 18 16.68 -5.41 -4.98
C VAL A 18 16.66 -4.50 -6.21
N ALA A 19 17.83 -4.21 -6.80
CA ALA A 19 17.93 -3.34 -7.97
C ALA A 19 17.18 -3.92 -9.19
N ARG A 20 17.37 -5.21 -9.46
CA ARG A 20 16.69 -5.92 -10.54
C ARG A 20 15.19 -5.99 -10.28
N ALA A 21 14.77 -6.32 -9.05
CA ALA A 21 13.36 -6.32 -8.68
C ALA A 21 12.68 -4.97 -8.98
N ARG A 22 13.34 -3.87 -8.58
CA ARG A 22 12.86 -2.50 -8.85
C ARG A 22 12.67 -2.24 -10.33
N GLU A 23 13.66 -2.56 -11.16
CA GLU A 23 13.59 -2.40 -12.61
C GLU A 23 12.44 -3.19 -13.24
N ARG A 24 12.22 -4.43 -12.76
CA ARG A 24 11.12 -5.28 -13.23
C ARG A 24 9.76 -4.67 -12.89
N PHE A 25 9.56 -4.21 -11.65
CA PHE A 25 8.31 -3.55 -11.26
C PHE A 25 8.09 -2.24 -12.03
N LEU A 26 9.12 -1.41 -12.19
CA LEU A 26 9.02 -0.17 -12.97
C LEU A 26 8.70 -0.44 -14.44
N SER A 27 9.25 -1.50 -15.02
CA SER A 27 8.94 -1.91 -16.39
C SER A 27 7.47 -2.38 -16.52
N VAL A 28 6.94 -3.10 -15.53
CA VAL A 28 5.50 -3.44 -15.48
C VAL A 28 4.66 -2.18 -15.41
N ILE A 29 4.99 -1.24 -14.51
CA ILE A 29 4.23 0.01 -14.33
C ILE A 29 4.27 0.86 -15.60
N LYS A 30 5.42 0.92 -16.30
CA LYS A 30 5.55 1.69 -17.55
C LYS A 30 4.68 1.11 -18.67
N ALA A 31 4.62 -0.22 -18.79
CA ALA A 31 3.83 -0.89 -19.82
C ALA A 31 2.34 -1.00 -19.46
N HIS A 32 2.03 -1.14 -18.17
CA HIS A 32 0.69 -1.35 -17.64
C HIS A 32 0.49 -0.50 -16.37
N PRO A 33 0.23 0.81 -16.52
CA PRO A 33 0.12 1.73 -15.38
C PRO A 33 -0.97 1.37 -14.36
N SER A 34 -2.03 0.68 -14.81
CA SER A 34 -3.13 0.19 -13.96
C SER A 34 -2.84 -1.13 -13.23
N PHE A 35 -1.68 -1.74 -13.46
CA PHE A 35 -1.31 -2.98 -12.80
C PHE A 35 -0.96 -2.74 -11.33
N THR A 36 -2.00 -2.70 -10.49
CA THR A 36 -1.95 -2.28 -9.09
C THR A 36 -0.96 -3.10 -8.26
N MET A 37 -0.80 -4.39 -8.56
CA MET A 37 0.16 -5.26 -7.85
C MET A 37 1.62 -4.84 -8.03
N ALA A 38 2.01 -4.25 -9.17
CA ALA A 38 3.38 -3.75 -9.33
C ALA A 38 3.63 -2.50 -8.51
N HIS A 39 2.65 -1.59 -8.41
CA HIS A 39 2.72 -0.43 -7.51
C HIS A 39 2.77 -0.86 -6.04
N LEU A 40 1.97 -1.85 -5.65
CA LEU A 40 2.00 -2.44 -4.30
C LEU A 40 3.37 -3.05 -3.98
N SER A 41 3.88 -3.91 -4.86
CA SER A 41 5.19 -4.56 -4.65
C SER A 41 6.33 -3.55 -4.60
N LEU A 42 6.32 -2.54 -5.48
CA LEU A 42 7.34 -1.50 -5.46
C LEU A 42 7.22 -0.62 -4.22
N GLY A 43 6.00 -0.26 -3.80
CA GLY A 43 5.76 0.47 -2.55
C GLY A 43 6.31 -0.26 -1.32
N ARG A 44 6.04 -1.58 -1.21
CA ARG A 44 6.59 -2.41 -0.13
C ARG A 44 8.10 -2.52 -0.18
N LEU A 45 8.68 -2.69 -1.36
CA LEU A 45 10.13 -2.73 -1.53
C LEU A 45 10.78 -1.42 -1.06
N GLU A 46 10.24 -0.27 -1.43
CA GLU A 46 10.76 1.02 -0.97
C GLU A 46 10.55 1.23 0.54
N GLU A 47 9.46 0.70 1.09
CA GLU A 47 9.20 0.72 2.53
C GLU A 47 10.21 -0.12 3.32
N GLU A 48 10.54 -1.32 2.84
CA GLU A 48 11.57 -2.20 3.41
C GLU A 48 12.96 -1.53 3.37
N LEU A 49 13.21 -0.67 2.37
CA LEU A 49 14.41 0.14 2.26
C LEU A 49 14.37 1.44 3.10
N GLY A 50 13.32 1.66 3.88
CA GLY A 50 13.13 2.87 4.70
C GLY A 50 12.77 4.13 3.92
N ARG A 51 12.50 4.02 2.61
CA ARG A 51 12.19 5.14 1.71
C ARG A 51 10.69 5.42 1.70
N TYR A 52 10.15 5.72 2.87
CA TYR A 52 8.71 5.82 3.10
C TYR A 52 7.98 6.81 2.19
N ASP A 53 8.59 7.94 1.85
CA ASP A 53 7.93 8.93 0.99
C ASP A 53 7.88 8.46 -0.48
N THR A 54 8.84 7.64 -0.91
CA THR A 54 8.81 6.97 -2.23
C THR A 54 7.76 5.86 -2.23
N ALA A 55 7.69 5.07 -1.14
CA ALA A 55 6.66 4.05 -0.96
C ALA A 55 5.25 4.66 -1.04
N ALA A 56 5.00 5.76 -0.32
CA ALA A 56 3.73 6.49 -0.35
C ALA A 56 3.35 6.95 -1.76
N ARG A 57 4.32 7.41 -2.57
CA ARG A 57 4.05 7.80 -3.98
C ARG A 57 3.62 6.61 -4.83
N HIS A 58 4.25 5.44 -4.66
CA HIS A 58 3.85 4.24 -5.40
C HIS A 58 2.48 3.73 -4.94
N TYR A 59 2.20 3.72 -3.64
CA TYR A 59 0.86 3.41 -3.14
C TYR A 59 -0.19 4.38 -3.70
N ALA A 60 0.06 5.69 -3.63
CA ALA A 60 -0.86 6.69 -4.18
C ALA A 60 -1.12 6.50 -5.69
N ALA A 61 -0.07 6.18 -6.46
CA ALA A 61 -0.20 5.92 -7.90
C ALA A 61 -1.05 4.66 -8.16
N GLY A 62 -0.77 3.56 -7.46
CA GLY A 62 -1.55 2.33 -7.59
C GLY A 62 -3.02 2.50 -7.18
N ALA A 63 -3.28 3.26 -6.11
CA ALA A 63 -4.64 3.57 -5.65
C ALA A 63 -5.45 4.39 -6.68
N ARG A 64 -4.80 5.24 -7.46
CA ARG A 64 -5.45 6.01 -8.55
C ARG A 64 -5.68 5.18 -9.81
N ALA A 65 -4.90 4.12 -10.00
CA ALA A 65 -4.88 3.33 -11.22
C ALA A 65 -5.75 2.06 -11.13
N VAL A 66 -6.56 1.93 -10.08
CA VAL A 66 -7.42 0.77 -9.81
C VAL A 66 -8.48 0.62 -10.89
N GLN A 67 -8.49 -0.54 -11.55
CA GLN A 67 -9.58 -0.97 -12.43
C GLN A 67 -10.62 -1.78 -11.62
N PRO A 68 -11.89 -1.89 -12.10
CA PRO A 68 -12.94 -2.62 -11.40
C PRO A 68 -12.61 -4.09 -11.07
N ASP A 69 -11.82 -4.75 -11.92
CA ASP A 69 -11.32 -6.12 -11.77
C ASP A 69 -10.09 -6.23 -10.84
N GLY A 70 -9.32 -5.15 -10.69
CA GLY A 70 -8.15 -5.02 -9.83
C GLY A 70 -8.47 -4.82 -8.34
N ARG A 71 -9.73 -4.98 -7.92
CA ARG A 71 -10.26 -4.68 -6.59
C ARG A 71 -9.44 -5.31 -5.45
N LEU A 72 -8.99 -6.56 -5.62
CA LEU A 72 -8.18 -7.27 -4.61
C LEU A 72 -6.80 -6.65 -4.39
N GLY A 73 -6.09 -6.31 -5.47
CA GLY A 73 -4.78 -5.64 -5.39
C GLY A 73 -4.89 -4.25 -4.77
N ALA A 74 -6.00 -3.56 -5.02
CA ALA A 74 -6.29 -2.27 -4.45
C ALA A 74 -6.48 -2.33 -2.93
N VAL A 75 -7.27 -3.27 -2.40
CA VAL A 75 -7.45 -3.45 -0.94
C VAL A 75 -6.10 -3.64 -0.25
N GLN A 76 -5.27 -4.56 -0.75
CA GLN A 76 -3.95 -4.84 -0.16
C GLN A 76 -3.02 -3.63 -0.20
N LEU A 77 -3.13 -2.81 -1.25
CA LEU A 77 -2.39 -1.57 -1.37
C LEU A 77 -2.80 -0.56 -0.30
N TRP A 78 -4.11 -0.32 -0.12
CA TRP A 78 -4.60 0.61 0.90
C TRP A 78 -4.20 0.15 2.30
N GLN A 79 -4.35 -1.14 2.61
CA GLN A 79 -3.92 -1.70 3.89
C GLN A 79 -2.41 -1.52 4.13
N SER A 80 -1.58 -1.73 3.11
CA SER A 80 -0.12 -1.59 3.23
C SER A 80 0.27 -0.13 3.47
N TRP A 81 -0.32 0.80 2.71
CA TRP A 81 -0.06 2.23 2.88
C TRP A 81 -0.50 2.74 4.25
N THR A 82 -1.71 2.39 4.67
CA THR A 82 -2.23 2.82 5.97
C THR A 82 -1.38 2.28 7.13
N ARG A 83 -0.99 1.00 7.07
CA ARG A 83 -0.11 0.38 8.08
C ARG A 83 1.26 1.05 8.12
N MET A 84 1.82 1.44 6.97
CA MET A 84 3.07 2.19 6.91
C MET A 84 2.93 3.53 7.65
N GLU A 85 1.86 4.30 7.39
CA GLU A 85 1.65 5.59 8.06
C GLU A 85 1.38 5.43 9.57
N GLN A 86 0.69 4.36 9.99
CA GLN A 86 0.52 4.02 11.41
C GLN A 86 1.86 3.74 12.10
N ARG A 87 2.73 2.93 11.47
CA ARG A 87 4.09 2.68 11.98
C ARG A 87 4.92 3.97 12.11
N ARG A 88 4.67 4.94 11.23
CA ARG A 88 5.28 6.28 11.29
C ARG A 88 4.60 7.22 12.29
N ARG A 89 3.62 6.76 13.07
CA ARG A 89 2.79 7.54 13.99
C ARG A 89 2.05 8.71 13.32
N ARG A 90 1.82 8.64 12.01
CA ARG A 90 1.06 9.63 11.22
C ARG A 90 -0.41 9.26 11.22
N PHE A 91 -1.01 9.23 12.42
CA PHE A 91 -2.35 8.71 12.64
C PHE A 91 -3.44 9.50 11.89
N ASN A 92 -3.28 10.82 11.73
CA ASN A 92 -4.19 11.62 10.90
C ASN A 92 -4.18 11.20 9.43
N THR A 93 -2.98 10.95 8.87
CA THR A 93 -2.85 10.44 7.51
C THR A 93 -3.45 9.03 7.39
N ALA A 94 -3.17 8.15 8.35
CA ALA A 94 -3.74 6.81 8.38
C ALA A 94 -5.28 6.83 8.43
N HIS A 95 -5.87 7.73 9.23
CA HIS A 95 -7.31 7.92 9.31
C HIS A 95 -7.92 8.33 7.95
N GLU A 96 -7.33 9.32 7.28
CA GLU A 96 -7.78 9.74 5.95
C GLU A 96 -7.67 8.61 4.91
N LEU A 97 -6.62 7.80 4.99
CA LEU A 97 -6.45 6.63 4.12
C LEU A 97 -7.53 5.56 4.39
N TYR A 98 -7.85 5.27 5.66
CA TYR A 98 -8.95 4.35 6.00
C TYR A 98 -10.29 4.86 5.49
N LYS A 99 -10.61 6.15 5.69
CA LYS A 99 -11.84 6.77 5.21
C LYS A 99 -12.01 6.67 3.69
N ARG A 100 -10.91 6.86 2.94
CA ARG A 100 -10.93 6.68 1.48
C ARG A 100 -11.10 5.22 1.09
N ALA A 101 -10.37 4.32 1.75
CA ALA A 101 -10.45 2.90 1.47
C ALA A 101 -11.85 2.34 1.77
N SER A 102 -12.52 2.74 2.85
CA SER A 102 -13.87 2.29 3.20
C SER A 102 -14.93 2.79 2.22
N GLY A 103 -14.74 3.97 1.62
CA GLY A 103 -15.60 4.44 0.54
C GLY A 103 -15.52 3.57 -0.74
N ILE A 104 -14.40 2.88 -0.96
CA ILE A 104 -14.20 2.00 -2.13
C ILE A 104 -14.55 0.55 -1.79
N PHE A 105 -14.24 0.11 -0.58
CA PHE A 105 -14.43 -1.25 -0.06
C PHE A 105 -15.26 -1.22 1.23
N PRO A 106 -16.57 -0.89 1.15
CA PRO A 106 -17.40 -0.76 2.34
C PRO A 106 -17.59 -2.08 3.09
N ASP A 107 -17.53 -3.21 2.39
CA ASP A 107 -17.75 -4.55 2.95
C ASP A 107 -16.47 -5.26 3.39
N ASP A 108 -15.31 -4.59 3.35
CA ASP A 108 -14.04 -5.20 3.77
C ASP A 108 -13.91 -5.18 5.31
N THR A 109 -14.29 -6.28 5.95
CA THR A 109 -14.29 -6.42 7.41
C THR A 109 -12.90 -6.19 8.01
N GLN A 110 -11.83 -6.62 7.32
CA GLN A 110 -10.47 -6.45 7.83
C GLN A 110 -10.09 -4.97 7.88
N LEU A 111 -10.40 -4.22 6.82
CA LEU A 111 -10.18 -2.77 6.75
C LEU A 111 -10.95 -2.05 7.87
N LEU A 112 -12.21 -2.44 8.12
CA LEU A 112 -13.04 -1.88 9.18
C LEU A 112 -12.48 -2.17 10.59
N ILE A 113 -12.03 -3.41 10.84
CA ILE A 113 -11.39 -3.80 12.10
C ILE A 113 -10.14 -2.96 12.35
N GLU A 114 -9.28 -2.83 11.34
CA GLU A 114 -8.03 -2.08 11.49
C GLU A 114 -8.27 -0.57 11.66
N TRP A 115 -9.32 -0.02 11.02
CA TRP A 115 -9.74 1.36 11.24
C TRP A 115 -10.28 1.58 12.66
N GLY A 116 -11.11 0.66 13.17
CA GLY A 116 -11.62 0.70 14.53
C GLY A 116 -10.51 0.69 15.59
N LYS A 117 -9.48 -0.15 15.40
CA LYS A 117 -8.29 -0.15 16.27
C LYS A 117 -7.57 1.20 16.27
N LEU A 118 -7.40 1.81 15.10
CA LEU A 118 -6.79 3.14 14.99
C LEU A 118 -7.59 4.21 15.74
N TYR A 119 -8.92 4.19 15.65
CA TYR A 119 -9.77 5.14 16.37
C TYR A 119 -9.61 5.00 17.89
N LEU A 120 -9.53 3.77 18.41
CA LEU A 120 -9.31 3.54 19.84
C LEU A 120 -7.94 4.09 20.30
N GLU A 121 -6.88 3.92 19.51
CA GLU A 121 -5.57 4.51 19.80
C GLU A 121 -5.60 6.06 19.77
N LEU A 122 -6.32 6.64 18.81
CA LEU A 122 -6.49 8.09 18.69
C LEU A 122 -7.30 8.66 19.86
N ASP A 123 -8.37 7.99 20.28
CA ASP A 123 -9.20 8.42 21.42
C ASP A 123 -8.44 8.33 22.74
N GLN A 124 -7.70 7.23 22.96
CA GLN A 124 -6.84 7.06 24.14
C GLN A 124 -5.71 8.09 24.23
N THR A 125 -5.16 8.54 23.10
CA THR A 125 -4.13 9.60 23.09
C THR A 125 -4.69 11.00 23.35
N HIS A 126 -5.97 11.25 23.08
CA HIS A 126 -6.64 12.50 23.47
C HIS A 126 -7.11 12.47 24.93
N ALA A 127 -7.58 11.32 25.41
CA ALA A 127 -7.95 11.12 26.82
C ALA A 127 -6.75 11.11 27.79
N ALA A 128 -5.53 10.85 27.30
CA ALA A 128 -4.30 10.84 28.09
C ALA A 128 -3.56 12.19 28.17
N ARG A 129 -4.16 13.29 27.68
CA ARG A 129 -3.59 14.64 27.88
C ARG A 129 -4.11 15.22 29.21
N PRO A 130 -3.23 15.52 30.18
CA PRO A 130 -3.62 16.07 31.48
C PRO A 130 -4.19 17.49 31.38
#